data_AF-A0AAV7XUM4-F1
#
_entry.id   AF-A0AAV7XUM4-F1
#
_cell.length_a   1.000
_cell.length_b   1.000
_cell.length_c   1.000
_cell.angle_alpha   90.00
_cell.angle_beta   90.00
_cell.angle_gamma   90.00
#
_symmetry.space_group_name_H-M   'P 1'
#
loop_
_entity.id
_entity.type
_entity.pdbx_description
1 polymer ?
#
loop_
_entity_poly.entity_id
_entity_poly.type
_entity_poly.pdbx_seq_one_letter_code
_entity_poly.pdbx_strand_id
1 'polypeptide(L)'
;MSAPDTSGASYLTSLADTLGASEHALRLLISILLGYPIVLYHRNFLYARSPQQQHLLFTVTGFLVAYFCYGWDIVHLIATVSGVYFILLAFGGTFLGSILTLIFTMSYLMYGYFVTSTDVYDIKWTMPHCVLTLRLTGVAIDMYDGAQKQETLSSENKKSALQERPSVLALFGHSFFPSAFLVGPQFHMKRYLDLVAGKLIPSTSATVLPDCTRPALIRFGTGVLYLCGYQVLTIWVPDMYPDSESFMEQGIIMKHFMLGLWGRTTLYKYISCWLITEGVCILSGITYNGKDDKNVTKWDGCANVRLSVFEGCTKFNHYIIAFNTNTNHWISQYVYKRLKFLNSKVASQLGALGFLAIWHGFHSGYYVCFFNEFIVMLMEKEVETLLARNEKAAAFLSSPLVSPFIWVILKLYTFVFMGFCLVPFVLLSFNRYWAVYKGIYFSGYILFLGWHLYAPLVRKALRPSRPRSAHQD
;
A
#
# COMPACT_ATOMS: atom_id res chain seq x y z
N MET A 1 -26.05 -18.85 -29.88
CA MET A 1 -26.31 -19.00 -28.44
C MET A 1 -26.49 -20.48 -28.15
N SER A 2 -25.40 -21.18 -27.84
CA SER A 2 -25.41 -22.48 -27.19
C SER A 2 -24.92 -22.26 -25.76
N ALA A 3 -25.68 -22.73 -24.77
CA ALA A 3 -25.32 -22.64 -23.37
C ALA A 3 -23.98 -23.38 -23.12
N PRO A 4 -23.06 -22.86 -22.30
CA PRO A 4 -21.92 -23.63 -21.85
C PRO A 4 -22.38 -24.69 -20.85
N ASP A 5 -21.92 -25.92 -21.06
CA ASP A 5 -22.12 -27.08 -20.19
C ASP A 5 -21.81 -26.76 -18.71
N THR A 6 -22.82 -26.87 -17.84
CA THR A 6 -22.73 -26.64 -16.40
C THR A 6 -22.28 -27.89 -15.61
N SER A 7 -21.70 -28.91 -16.24
CA SER A 7 -21.42 -30.21 -15.62
C SER A 7 -20.05 -30.31 -14.92
N GLY A 8 -19.61 -29.26 -14.24
CA GLY A 8 -18.33 -29.28 -13.49
C GLY A 8 -17.99 -28.06 -12.64
N ALA A 9 -18.89 -27.07 -12.52
CA ALA A 9 -18.63 -25.88 -11.71
C ALA A 9 -18.59 -26.25 -10.22
N SER A 10 -17.51 -25.88 -9.53
CA SER A 10 -17.42 -26.11 -8.09
C SER A 10 -18.49 -25.28 -7.37
N TYR A 11 -18.90 -25.69 -6.16
CA TYR A 11 -19.78 -24.87 -5.30
C TYR A 11 -19.27 -23.43 -5.14
N LEU A 12 -17.94 -23.27 -5.13
CA LEU A 12 -17.29 -21.98 -5.00
C LEU A 12 -17.45 -21.11 -6.25
N THR A 13 -17.38 -21.71 -7.44
CA THR A 13 -17.64 -21.05 -8.72
C THR A 13 -19.07 -20.53 -8.75
N SER A 14 -20.05 -21.37 -8.37
CA SER A 14 -21.47 -20.99 -8.35
C SER A 14 -21.76 -19.85 -7.36
N LEU A 15 -21.11 -19.87 -6.19
CA LEU A 15 -21.23 -18.79 -5.20
C LEU A 15 -20.59 -17.48 -5.71
N ALA A 16 -19.43 -17.56 -6.37
CA ALA A 16 -18.75 -16.40 -6.93
C ALA A 16 -19.62 -15.72 -8.01
N ASP A 17 -20.22 -16.51 -8.91
CA ASP A 17 -21.12 -16.01 -9.96
C ASP A 17 -22.35 -15.32 -9.35
N THR A 18 -22.94 -15.88 -8.30
CA THR A 18 -24.09 -15.29 -7.58
C THR A 18 -23.74 -13.93 -6.95
N LEU A 19 -22.50 -13.78 -6.50
CA LEU A 19 -21.99 -12.56 -5.89
C LEU A 19 -21.43 -11.55 -6.92
N GLY A 20 -21.42 -11.89 -8.21
CA GLY A 20 -20.82 -11.07 -9.26
C GLY A 20 -19.30 -10.89 -9.10
N ALA A 21 -18.62 -11.90 -8.55
CA ALA A 21 -17.18 -11.90 -8.31
C ALA A 21 -16.50 -13.06 -9.05
N SER A 22 -15.20 -12.95 -9.31
CA SER A 22 -14.43 -14.10 -9.81
C SER A 22 -14.18 -15.11 -8.70
N GLU A 23 -14.08 -16.40 -9.05
CA GLU A 23 -13.75 -17.44 -8.08
C GLU A 23 -12.44 -17.15 -7.34
N HIS A 24 -11.43 -16.62 -8.05
CA HIS A 24 -10.15 -16.22 -7.44
C HIS A 24 -10.31 -15.09 -6.41
N ALA A 25 -11.17 -14.10 -6.68
CA ALA A 25 -11.44 -13.03 -5.72
C ALA A 25 -12.15 -13.56 -4.47
N LEU A 26 -13.10 -14.49 -4.65
CA LEU A 26 -13.79 -15.14 -3.54
C LEU A 26 -12.84 -16.02 -2.70
N ARG A 27 -11.96 -16.81 -3.35
CA ARG A 27 -10.90 -17.58 -2.67
C ARG A 27 -10.00 -16.66 -1.83
N LEU A 28 -9.57 -15.53 -2.40
CA LEU A 28 -8.75 -14.54 -1.69
C LEU A 28 -9.47 -13.97 -0.46
N LEU A 29 -10.74 -13.58 -0.60
CA LEU A 29 -11.53 -13.06 0.51
C LEU A 29 -11.68 -14.09 1.63
N ILE A 30 -12.03 -15.35 1.30
CA ILE A 30 -12.12 -16.45 2.27
C ILE A 30 -10.78 -16.66 2.97
N SER A 31 -9.67 -16.65 2.24
CA SER A 31 -8.33 -16.79 2.80
C SER A 31 -7.95 -15.66 3.77
N ILE A 32 -8.35 -14.42 3.47
CA ILE A 32 -8.20 -13.30 4.40
C ILE A 32 -9.04 -13.54 5.67
N LEU A 33 -10.27 -14.02 5.53
CA LEU A 33 -11.19 -14.30 6.64
C LEU A 33 -10.70 -15.46 7.52
N LEU A 34 -10.06 -16.49 6.95
CA LEU A 34 -9.45 -17.60 7.69
C LEU A 34 -8.34 -17.13 8.65
N GLY A 35 -7.76 -15.93 8.43
CA GLY A 35 -6.86 -15.33 9.39
C GLY A 35 -7.46 -15.12 10.78
N TYR A 36 -8.75 -14.78 10.89
CA TYR A 36 -9.42 -14.55 12.17
C TYR A 36 -9.41 -15.77 13.10
N PRO A 37 -9.91 -16.96 12.70
CA PRO A 37 -9.84 -18.15 13.55
C PRO A 37 -8.40 -18.57 13.86
N ILE A 38 -7.46 -18.41 12.92
CA ILE A 38 -6.03 -18.73 13.15
C ILE A 38 -5.45 -17.85 14.26
N VAL A 39 -5.65 -16.53 14.19
CA VAL A 39 -5.09 -15.61 15.20
C VAL A 39 -5.86 -15.66 16.53
N LEU A 40 -7.14 -16.04 16.52
CA LEU A 40 -7.88 -16.35 17.75
C LEU A 40 -7.30 -17.57 18.46
N TYR A 41 -6.95 -18.62 17.71
CA TYR A 41 -6.27 -19.79 18.26
C TYR A 41 -4.90 -19.40 18.82
N HIS A 42 -4.08 -18.68 18.04
CA HIS A 42 -2.80 -18.15 18.51
C HIS A 42 -2.95 -17.36 19.82
N ARG A 43 -3.89 -16.41 19.85
CA ARG A 43 -4.15 -15.53 20.99
C ARG A 43 -4.49 -16.29 22.26
N ASN A 44 -5.41 -17.24 22.18
CA ASN A 44 -5.94 -17.92 23.36
C ASN A 44 -5.02 -19.05 23.86
N PHE A 45 -4.22 -19.66 22.97
CA PHE A 45 -3.48 -20.86 23.31
C PHE A 45 -1.96 -20.74 23.23
N LEU A 46 -1.41 -19.81 22.44
CA LEU A 46 0.04 -19.74 22.16
C LEU A 46 0.68 -18.36 22.40
N TYR A 47 -0.10 -17.30 22.58
CA TYR A 47 0.43 -15.95 22.81
C TYR A 47 1.38 -15.90 24.00
N ALA A 48 2.56 -15.32 23.80
CA ALA A 48 3.65 -15.26 24.80
C ALA A 48 4.09 -16.63 25.37
N ARG A 49 3.80 -17.74 24.67
CA ARG A 49 4.30 -19.09 24.98
C ARG A 49 5.47 -19.46 24.06
N SER A 50 5.69 -20.75 23.81
CA SER A 50 6.80 -21.25 22.98
C SER A 50 6.87 -20.52 21.62
N PRO A 51 7.98 -19.82 21.32
CA PRO A 51 8.19 -19.20 20.01
C PRO A 51 8.10 -20.20 18.85
N GLN A 52 8.61 -21.42 19.05
CA GLN A 52 8.62 -22.48 18.03
C GLN A 52 7.20 -22.90 17.65
N GLN A 53 6.31 -23.07 18.64
CA GLN A 53 4.90 -23.39 18.39
C GLN A 53 4.17 -22.28 17.64
N GLN A 54 4.45 -21.01 17.98
CA GLN A 54 3.86 -19.86 17.28
C GLN A 54 4.35 -19.78 15.84
N HIS A 55 5.66 -19.89 15.59
CA HIS A 55 6.22 -19.90 14.24
C HIS A 55 5.67 -21.06 13.39
N LEU A 56 5.55 -22.25 13.98
CA LEU A 56 5.00 -23.44 13.33
C LEU A 56 3.54 -23.24 12.96
N LEU A 57 2.71 -22.71 13.88
CA LEU A 57 1.31 -22.39 13.60
C LEU A 57 1.20 -21.47 12.39
N PHE A 58 1.90 -20.34 12.39
CA PHE A 58 1.82 -19.38 11.29
C PHE A 58 2.33 -19.96 9.97
N THR A 59 3.42 -20.73 10.00
CA THR A 59 3.96 -21.39 8.81
C THR A 59 2.96 -22.39 8.21
N VAL A 60 2.45 -23.32 9.02
CA VAL A 60 1.56 -24.39 8.55
C VAL A 60 0.22 -23.82 8.08
N THR A 61 -0.40 -22.97 8.88
CA THR A 61 -1.71 -22.40 8.51
C THR A 61 -1.60 -21.44 7.34
N GLY A 62 -0.56 -20.62 7.26
CA GLY A 62 -0.32 -19.76 6.11
C GLY A 62 -0.03 -20.53 4.83
N PHE A 63 0.70 -21.66 4.91
CA PHE A 63 0.87 -22.57 3.77
C PHE A 63 -0.48 -23.16 3.31
N LEU A 64 -1.31 -23.65 4.23
CA LEU A 64 -2.62 -24.22 3.89
C LEU A 64 -3.55 -23.18 3.24
N VAL A 65 -3.56 -21.96 3.77
CA VAL A 65 -4.31 -20.83 3.20
C VAL A 65 -3.77 -20.45 1.82
N ALA A 66 -2.44 -20.41 1.65
CA ALA A 66 -1.83 -20.15 0.35
C ALA A 66 -2.19 -21.24 -0.67
N TYR A 67 -2.16 -22.51 -0.27
CA TYR A 67 -2.51 -23.65 -1.12
C TYR A 67 -3.97 -23.58 -1.56
N PHE A 68 -4.89 -23.21 -0.66
CA PHE A 68 -6.29 -23.02 -1.01
C PHE A 68 -6.48 -21.91 -2.07
N CYS A 69 -5.75 -20.80 -1.95
CA CYS A 69 -5.82 -19.71 -2.92
C CYS A 69 -5.18 -20.06 -4.28
N TYR A 70 -3.97 -20.62 -4.27
CA TYR A 70 -3.08 -20.66 -5.45
C TYR A 70 -2.69 -22.08 -5.87
N GLY A 71 -3.18 -23.12 -5.20
CA GLY A 71 -2.82 -24.50 -5.48
C GLY A 71 -1.32 -24.75 -5.32
N TRP A 72 -0.72 -25.50 -6.27
CA TRP A 72 0.70 -25.86 -6.24
C TRP A 72 1.67 -24.71 -6.54
N ASP A 73 1.18 -23.59 -7.08
CA ASP A 73 2.01 -22.41 -7.37
C ASP A 73 2.65 -21.80 -6.10
N ILE A 74 2.19 -22.18 -4.91
CA ILE A 74 2.83 -21.83 -3.64
C ILE A 74 4.30 -22.28 -3.56
N VAL A 75 4.74 -23.24 -4.39
CA VAL A 75 6.14 -23.65 -4.50
C VAL A 75 7.04 -22.45 -4.77
N HIS A 76 6.57 -21.44 -5.52
CA HIS A 76 7.31 -20.22 -5.79
C HIS A 76 7.57 -19.41 -4.50
N LEU A 77 6.58 -19.32 -3.60
CA LEU A 77 6.74 -18.63 -2.30
C LEU A 77 7.75 -19.36 -1.42
N ILE A 78 7.65 -20.69 -1.34
CA ILE A 78 8.54 -21.53 -0.52
C ILE A 78 9.96 -21.48 -1.05
N ALA A 79 10.15 -21.62 -2.37
CA ALA A 79 11.44 -21.50 -3.01
C ALA A 79 12.09 -20.14 -2.74
N THR A 80 11.28 -19.07 -2.72
CA THR A 80 11.77 -17.72 -2.44
C THR A 80 12.22 -17.57 -0.98
N VAL A 81 11.42 -18.02 -0.01
CA VAL A 81 11.81 -17.97 1.41
C VAL A 81 13.07 -18.80 1.66
N SER A 82 13.14 -20.01 1.12
CA SER A 82 14.30 -20.90 1.24
C SER A 82 15.55 -20.29 0.59
N GLY A 83 15.43 -19.76 -0.63
CA GLY A 83 16.53 -19.11 -1.35
C GLY A 83 17.10 -17.93 -0.58
N VAL A 84 16.23 -17.07 -0.04
CA VAL A 84 16.67 -15.96 0.82
C VAL A 84 17.33 -16.48 2.09
N TYR A 85 16.82 -17.53 2.74
CA TYR A 85 17.45 -18.10 3.92
C TYR A 85 18.88 -18.59 3.64
N PHE A 86 19.14 -19.20 2.49
CA PHE A 86 20.49 -19.59 2.07
C PHE A 86 21.40 -18.38 1.85
N ILE A 87 20.89 -17.30 1.25
CA ILE A 87 21.64 -16.03 1.11
C ILE A 87 21.98 -15.47 2.49
N LEU A 88 21.03 -15.48 3.45
CA LEU A 88 21.25 -15.02 4.81
C LEU A 88 22.24 -15.91 5.60
N LEU A 89 22.29 -17.20 5.31
CA LEU A 89 23.28 -18.12 5.87
C LEU A 89 24.70 -17.79 5.40
N ALA A 90 24.87 -17.52 4.10
CA ALA A 90 26.17 -17.28 3.50
C ALA A 90 26.68 -15.84 3.67
N PHE A 91 25.78 -14.85 3.60
CA PHE A 91 26.11 -13.43 3.49
C PHE A 91 25.31 -12.52 4.43
N GLY A 92 24.58 -13.08 5.41
CA GLY A 92 23.78 -12.32 6.35
C GLY A 92 24.59 -11.26 7.09
N GLY A 93 24.00 -10.07 7.27
CA GLY A 93 24.68 -8.93 7.91
C GLY A 93 25.64 -8.14 7.01
N THR A 94 25.80 -8.54 5.74
CA THR A 94 26.67 -7.84 4.79
C THR A 94 25.88 -7.02 3.76
N PHE A 95 26.54 -6.02 3.16
CA PHE A 95 25.97 -5.26 2.05
C PHE A 95 25.68 -6.17 0.85
N LEU A 96 26.60 -7.10 0.56
CA LEU A 96 26.44 -8.09 -0.51
C LEU A 96 25.18 -8.95 -0.30
N GLY A 97 24.93 -9.44 0.93
CA GLY A 97 23.73 -10.21 1.24
C GLY A 97 22.43 -9.45 1.00
N SER A 98 22.41 -8.14 1.28
CA SER A 98 21.28 -7.26 0.99
C SER A 98 21.01 -7.14 -0.51
N ILE A 99 22.07 -6.91 -1.30
CA ILE A 99 21.98 -6.78 -2.77
C ILE A 99 21.58 -8.10 -3.42
N LEU A 100 22.21 -9.22 -3.03
CA LEU A 100 21.86 -10.55 -3.54
C LEU A 100 20.41 -10.91 -3.25
N THR A 101 19.92 -10.60 -2.04
CA THR A 101 18.51 -10.83 -1.69
C THR A 101 17.59 -10.01 -2.57
N LEU A 102 17.85 -8.71 -2.74
CA LEU A 102 17.04 -7.84 -3.59
C LEU A 102 17.02 -8.32 -5.05
N ILE A 103 18.18 -8.65 -5.62
CA ILE A 103 18.28 -9.13 -7.00
C ILE A 103 17.51 -10.45 -7.14
N PHE A 104 17.70 -11.40 -6.23
CA PHE A 104 17.00 -12.68 -6.27
C PHE A 104 15.48 -12.52 -6.18
N THR A 105 14.96 -11.79 -5.19
CA THR A 105 13.52 -11.63 -5.00
C THR A 105 12.87 -10.85 -6.15
N MET A 106 13.48 -9.73 -6.58
CA MET A 106 12.96 -8.96 -7.71
C MET A 106 13.03 -9.75 -9.02
N SER A 107 14.12 -10.44 -9.31
CA SER A 107 14.25 -11.20 -10.57
C SER A 107 13.22 -12.33 -10.63
N TYR A 108 12.96 -13.01 -9.52
CA TYR A 108 11.93 -14.05 -9.46
C TYR A 108 10.53 -13.46 -9.61
N LEU A 109 10.25 -12.33 -8.95
CA LEU A 109 8.97 -11.62 -9.13
C LEU A 109 8.76 -11.20 -10.59
N MET A 110 9.79 -10.63 -11.22
CA MET A 110 9.75 -10.21 -12.63
C MET A 110 9.55 -11.40 -13.55
N TYR A 111 10.25 -12.51 -13.32
CA TYR A 111 10.01 -13.76 -14.06
C TYR A 111 8.56 -14.23 -13.92
N GLY A 112 8.02 -14.18 -12.69
CA GLY A 112 6.61 -14.49 -12.43
C GLY A 112 5.66 -13.63 -13.25
N TYR A 113 5.86 -12.31 -13.28
CA TYR A 113 5.05 -11.43 -14.13
C TYR A 113 5.23 -11.72 -15.61
N PHE A 114 6.46 -11.98 -16.07
CA PHE A 114 6.71 -12.28 -17.48
C PHE A 114 5.94 -13.52 -17.96
N VAL A 115 5.87 -14.57 -17.14
CA VAL A 115 5.21 -15.83 -17.49
C VAL A 115 3.70 -15.77 -17.26
N THR A 116 3.22 -14.95 -16.32
CA THR A 116 1.83 -15.06 -15.84
C THR A 116 0.99 -13.81 -16.02
N SER A 117 1.53 -12.64 -16.37
CA SER A 117 0.72 -11.42 -16.52
C SER A 117 -0.22 -11.47 -17.73
N THR A 118 -1.39 -10.85 -17.59
CA THR A 118 -2.32 -10.61 -18.71
C THR A 118 -2.71 -9.13 -18.75
N ASP A 119 -3.45 -8.72 -19.78
CA ASP A 119 -3.93 -7.34 -19.92
C ASP A 119 -5.09 -6.97 -18.97
N VAL A 120 -5.47 -7.88 -18.08
CA VAL A 120 -6.47 -7.67 -17.03
C VAL A 120 -5.88 -7.98 -15.65
N TYR A 121 -6.49 -7.41 -14.60
CA TYR A 121 -6.03 -7.62 -13.24
C TYR A 121 -6.25 -9.07 -12.81
N ASP A 122 -5.16 -9.79 -12.56
CA ASP A 122 -5.17 -11.20 -12.19
C ASP A 122 -4.83 -11.44 -10.72
N ILE A 123 -5.51 -12.41 -10.10
CA ILE A 123 -5.20 -12.89 -8.76
C ILE A 123 -4.41 -14.21 -8.91
N LYS A 124 -3.08 -14.09 -8.86
CA LYS A 124 -2.12 -15.19 -9.08
C LYS A 124 -1.13 -15.26 -7.92
N TRP A 125 -0.29 -16.30 -7.89
CA TRP A 125 0.76 -16.47 -6.88
C TRP A 125 1.76 -15.30 -6.83
N THR A 126 1.85 -14.52 -7.90
CA THR A 126 2.65 -13.29 -7.97
C THR A 126 2.14 -12.19 -7.02
N MET A 127 0.86 -12.19 -6.64
CA MET A 127 0.28 -11.25 -5.66
C MET A 127 0.93 -11.39 -4.27
N PRO A 128 0.88 -12.54 -3.57
CA PRO A 128 1.59 -12.69 -2.30
C PRO A 128 3.12 -12.65 -2.50
N HIS A 129 3.64 -13.02 -3.68
CA HIS A 129 5.07 -12.95 -3.96
C HIS A 129 5.60 -11.51 -4.02
N CYS A 130 4.82 -10.55 -4.52
CA CYS A 130 5.23 -9.15 -4.52
C CYS A 130 5.32 -8.60 -3.08
N VAL A 131 4.39 -8.98 -2.20
CA VAL A 131 4.43 -8.69 -0.75
C VAL A 131 5.66 -9.34 -0.12
N LEU A 132 5.91 -10.61 -0.45
CA LEU A 132 7.03 -11.39 0.07
C LEU A 132 8.39 -10.82 -0.35
N THR A 133 8.48 -10.32 -1.58
CA THR A 133 9.69 -9.67 -2.13
C THR A 133 10.14 -8.51 -1.25
N LEU A 134 9.24 -7.57 -0.94
CA LEU A 134 9.57 -6.45 -0.05
C LEU A 134 9.91 -6.93 1.36
N ARG A 135 9.15 -7.91 1.87
CA ARG A 135 9.34 -8.45 3.23
C ARG A 135 10.72 -9.06 3.41
N LEU A 136 11.13 -9.95 2.52
CA LEU A 136 12.40 -10.67 2.59
C LEU A 136 13.61 -9.76 2.28
N THR A 137 13.48 -8.84 1.32
CA THR A 137 14.50 -7.81 1.09
C THR A 137 14.68 -6.93 2.33
N GLY A 138 13.57 -6.57 3.00
CA GLY A 138 13.60 -5.86 4.28
C GLY A 138 14.40 -6.62 5.35
N VAL A 139 14.20 -7.93 5.50
CA VAL A 139 14.97 -8.76 6.44
C VAL A 139 16.47 -8.68 6.19
N ALA A 140 16.91 -8.83 4.93
CA ALA A 140 18.33 -8.80 4.60
C ALA A 140 18.97 -7.43 4.90
N ILE A 141 18.25 -6.35 4.57
CA ILE A 141 18.72 -4.98 4.85
C ILE A 141 18.70 -4.69 6.35
N ASP A 142 17.68 -5.14 7.09
CA ASP A 142 17.59 -4.98 8.54
C ASP A 142 18.72 -5.74 9.25
N MET A 143 19.12 -6.91 8.74
CA MET A 143 20.31 -7.64 9.23
C MET A 143 21.61 -6.89 8.94
N TYR A 144 21.75 -6.31 7.74
CA TYR A 144 22.90 -5.47 7.41
C TYR A 144 23.02 -4.27 8.36
N ASP A 145 21.90 -3.57 8.59
CA ASP A 145 21.85 -2.44 9.52
C ASP A 145 22.13 -2.91 10.97
N GLY A 146 21.68 -4.10 11.37
CA GLY A 146 22.00 -4.70 12.67
C GLY A 146 23.49 -4.90 12.88
N ALA A 147 24.22 -5.32 11.85
CA ALA A 147 25.68 -5.49 11.90
C ALA A 147 26.46 -4.16 11.95
N GLN A 148 25.82 -3.01 11.70
CA GLN A 148 26.46 -1.70 11.79
C GLN A 148 26.48 -1.16 13.23
N LYS A 149 27.38 -0.20 13.48
CA LYS A 149 27.37 0.60 14.71
C LYS A 149 26.04 1.30 14.85
N GLN A 150 25.28 0.97 15.90
CA GLN A 150 23.91 1.45 16.06
C GLN A 150 23.82 2.98 16.08
N GLU A 151 24.83 3.67 16.62
CA GLU A 151 24.91 5.14 16.64
C GLU A 151 24.82 5.81 15.27
N THR A 152 25.28 5.14 14.20
CA THR A 152 25.29 5.70 12.83
C THR A 152 23.94 5.54 12.13
N LEU A 153 23.04 4.71 12.67
CA LEU A 153 21.74 4.45 12.10
C LEU A 153 20.75 5.57 12.42
N SER A 154 19.84 5.82 11.48
CA SER A 154 18.68 6.66 11.73
C SER A 154 17.80 6.07 12.83
N SER A 155 17.01 6.90 13.50
CA SER A 155 16.05 6.45 14.52
C SER A 155 15.09 5.39 13.99
N GLU A 156 14.73 5.44 12.71
CA GLU A 156 13.82 4.47 12.09
C GLU A 156 14.51 3.13 11.81
N ASN A 157 15.73 3.16 11.28
CA ASN A 157 16.50 1.94 11.02
C ASN A 157 16.84 1.20 12.32
N LYS A 158 17.07 1.90 13.43
CA LYS A 158 17.28 1.28 14.75
C LYS A 158 16.09 0.43 15.22
N LYS A 159 14.87 0.86 14.90
CA LYS A 159 13.64 0.14 15.28
C LYS A 159 13.51 -1.21 14.56
N SER A 160 14.05 -1.31 13.35
CA SER A 160 13.94 -2.51 12.48
C SER A 160 15.20 -3.36 12.46
N ALA A 161 16.37 -2.79 12.76
CA ALA A 161 17.67 -3.47 12.75
C ALA A 161 17.67 -4.80 13.51
N LEU A 162 18.14 -5.85 12.83
CA LEU A 162 18.22 -7.23 13.29
C LEU A 162 19.66 -7.59 13.61
N GLN A 163 19.98 -7.71 14.90
CA GLN A 163 21.31 -8.09 15.37
C GLN A 163 21.66 -9.54 15.08
N GLU A 164 20.65 -10.41 15.09
CA GLU A 164 20.79 -11.83 14.89
C GLU A 164 19.96 -12.30 13.71
N ARG A 165 20.47 -13.32 13.03
CA ARG A 165 19.77 -13.98 11.94
C ARG A 165 18.56 -14.73 12.49
N PRO A 166 17.35 -14.56 11.94
CA PRO A 166 16.20 -15.35 12.35
C PRO A 166 16.42 -16.83 12.03
N SER A 167 15.82 -17.73 12.82
CA SER A 167 15.77 -19.14 12.48
C SER A 167 14.97 -19.36 11.18
N VAL A 168 15.17 -20.49 10.50
CA VAL A 168 14.39 -20.80 9.28
C VAL A 168 12.90 -20.77 9.58
N LEU A 169 12.48 -21.36 10.70
CA LEU A 169 11.09 -21.43 11.12
C LEU A 169 10.52 -20.03 11.42
N ALA A 170 11.30 -19.14 12.04
CA ALA A 170 10.90 -17.75 12.26
C ALA A 170 10.74 -16.99 10.94
N LEU A 171 11.64 -17.21 9.97
CA LEU A 171 11.54 -16.61 8.63
C LEU A 171 10.29 -17.07 7.88
N PHE A 172 9.98 -18.37 7.94
CA PHE A 172 8.74 -18.90 7.37
C PHE A 172 7.50 -18.36 8.08
N GLY A 173 7.46 -18.33 9.41
CA GLY A 173 6.29 -17.81 10.13
C GLY A 173 6.04 -16.31 9.91
N HIS A 174 7.11 -15.52 9.70
CA HIS A 174 6.99 -14.11 9.28
C HIS A 174 6.49 -13.98 7.83
N SER A 175 7.02 -14.80 6.95
CA SER A 175 6.68 -14.81 5.52
C SER A 175 5.22 -15.22 5.30
N PHE A 176 4.72 -16.19 6.07
CA PHE A 176 3.37 -16.75 5.98
C PHE A 176 2.43 -16.26 7.09
N PHE A 177 2.72 -15.10 7.68
CA PHE A 177 1.89 -14.54 8.75
C PHE A 177 0.42 -14.37 8.30
N PRO A 178 -0.57 -14.86 9.08
CA PRO A 178 -1.97 -14.99 8.63
C PRO A 178 -2.54 -13.71 8.02
N SER A 179 -3.17 -13.86 6.84
CA SER A 179 -3.77 -12.82 5.98
C SER A 179 -2.79 -11.77 5.45
N ALA A 180 -1.83 -11.30 6.26
CA ALA A 180 -0.91 -10.25 5.89
C ALA A 180 0.10 -10.65 4.80
N PHE A 181 0.35 -11.95 4.61
CA PHE A 181 1.19 -12.41 3.50
C PHE A 181 0.48 -12.32 2.13
N LEU A 182 -0.85 -12.32 2.11
CA LEU A 182 -1.64 -12.31 0.87
C LEU A 182 -1.65 -10.93 0.22
N VAL A 183 -1.96 -9.91 1.03
CA VAL A 183 -2.25 -8.55 0.54
C VAL A 183 -1.51 -7.44 1.30
N GLY A 184 -0.65 -7.80 2.25
CA GLY A 184 -0.10 -6.87 3.26
C GLY A 184 -1.01 -6.76 4.48
N PRO A 185 -0.64 -5.97 5.50
CA PRO A 185 0.40 -4.95 5.50
C PRO A 185 1.84 -5.50 5.56
N GLN A 186 2.79 -4.63 5.21
CA GLN A 186 4.22 -4.87 5.47
C GLN A 186 4.55 -4.55 6.93
N PHE A 187 5.43 -5.35 7.54
CA PHE A 187 6.01 -5.07 8.85
C PHE A 187 7.36 -5.78 9.00
N HIS A 188 8.23 -5.18 9.80
CA HIS A 188 9.59 -5.67 10.02
C HIS A 188 9.60 -7.02 10.75
N MET A 189 10.60 -7.84 10.46
CA MET A 189 10.84 -9.10 11.16
C MET A 189 11.05 -8.89 12.66
N LYS A 190 11.75 -7.82 13.07
CA LYS A 190 11.94 -7.48 14.49
C LYS A 190 10.63 -7.36 15.24
N ARG A 191 9.65 -6.65 14.65
CA ARG A 191 8.30 -6.50 15.22
C ARG A 191 7.58 -7.85 15.37
N TYR A 192 7.73 -8.73 14.39
CA TYR A 192 7.21 -10.09 14.46
C TYR A 192 7.87 -10.92 15.56
N LEU A 193 9.19 -10.85 15.69
CA LEU A 193 9.93 -11.53 16.77
C LEU A 193 9.51 -10.98 18.15
N ASP A 194 9.32 -9.67 18.28
CA ASP A 194 8.85 -9.03 19.51
C ASP A 194 7.42 -9.46 19.87
N LEU A 195 6.54 -9.66 18.88
CA LEU A 195 5.23 -10.26 19.11
C LEU A 195 5.35 -11.67 19.67
N VAL A 196 6.11 -12.52 18.99
CA VAL A 196 6.25 -13.94 19.35
C VAL A 196 6.89 -14.09 20.74
N ALA A 197 7.86 -13.23 21.06
CA ALA A 197 8.51 -13.19 22.37
C ALA A 197 7.66 -12.53 23.47
N GLY A 198 6.46 -12.01 23.16
CA GLY A 198 5.60 -11.31 24.11
C GLY A 198 6.16 -9.96 24.58
N LYS A 199 7.11 -9.37 23.84
CA LYS A 199 7.77 -8.09 24.18
C LYS A 199 7.08 -6.87 23.58
N LEU A 200 6.26 -7.07 22.55
CA LEU A 200 5.65 -5.96 21.81
C LEU A 200 4.67 -5.15 22.68
N ILE A 201 3.97 -5.80 23.60
CA ILE A 201 2.98 -5.18 24.47
C ILE A 201 3.55 -5.19 25.89
N PRO A 202 3.81 -4.01 26.50
CA PRO A 202 4.31 -3.93 27.87
C PRO A 202 3.32 -4.63 28.82
N SER A 203 3.74 -5.77 29.37
CA SER A 203 2.92 -6.54 30.30
C SER A 203 2.93 -5.88 31.68
N THR A 204 1.76 -5.62 32.24
CA THR A 204 1.58 -5.39 33.68
C THR A 204 1.27 -6.68 34.44
N SER A 205 0.94 -7.78 33.75
CA SER A 205 0.75 -9.13 34.28
C SER A 205 0.75 -10.16 33.14
N ALA A 206 1.50 -11.26 33.29
CA ALA A 206 1.67 -12.31 32.27
C ALA A 206 0.37 -13.07 31.89
N THR A 207 -0.75 -12.80 32.58
CA THR A 207 -2.02 -13.54 32.42
C THR A 207 -3.11 -12.78 31.67
N VAL A 208 -2.95 -11.47 31.40
CA VAL A 208 -4.01 -10.68 30.75
C VAL A 208 -3.75 -10.57 29.26
N LEU A 209 -4.67 -11.10 28.46
CA LEU A 209 -4.61 -10.98 27.00
C LEU A 209 -4.85 -9.52 26.58
N PRO A 210 -4.11 -8.98 25.58
CA PRO A 210 -4.26 -7.59 25.16
C PRO A 210 -5.68 -7.25 24.69
N ASP A 211 -6.27 -6.13 25.09
CA ASP A 211 -7.63 -5.75 24.66
C ASP A 211 -7.66 -5.21 23.22
N CYS A 212 -7.49 -6.12 22.26
CA CYS A 212 -7.49 -5.83 20.82
C CYS A 212 -8.74 -6.35 20.09
N THR A 213 -9.63 -7.10 20.75
CA THR A 213 -10.78 -7.72 20.09
C THR A 213 -11.79 -6.71 19.59
N ARG A 214 -12.19 -5.72 20.42
CA ARG A 214 -13.11 -4.67 19.99
C ARG A 214 -12.52 -3.81 18.86
N PRO A 215 -11.27 -3.30 18.94
CA PRO A 215 -10.61 -2.64 17.82
C PRO A 215 -10.57 -3.47 16.53
N ALA A 216 -10.29 -4.77 16.63
CA ALA A 216 -10.28 -5.68 15.48
C ALA A 216 -11.66 -5.80 14.82
N LEU A 217 -12.73 -5.97 15.61
CA LEU A 217 -14.10 -6.06 15.10
C LEU A 217 -14.57 -4.76 14.44
N ILE A 218 -14.20 -3.60 14.99
CA ILE A 218 -14.49 -2.30 14.37
C ILE A 218 -13.77 -2.20 13.02
N ARG A 219 -12.49 -2.61 12.95
CA ARG A 219 -11.72 -2.56 11.71
C ARG A 219 -12.29 -3.51 10.66
N PHE A 220 -12.65 -4.73 11.07
CA PHE A 220 -13.38 -5.70 10.25
C PHE A 220 -14.67 -5.13 9.67
N GLY A 221 -15.56 -4.61 10.53
CA GLY A 221 -16.85 -4.05 10.12
C GLY A 221 -16.68 -2.85 9.18
N THR A 222 -15.65 -2.03 9.38
CA THR A 222 -15.31 -0.95 8.45
C THR A 222 -14.88 -1.49 7.09
N GLY A 223 -14.09 -2.56 7.05
CA GLY A 223 -13.70 -3.23 5.81
C GLY A 223 -14.88 -3.83 5.05
N VAL A 224 -15.82 -4.45 5.76
CA VAL A 224 -17.08 -4.95 5.17
C VAL A 224 -17.92 -3.81 4.61
N LEU A 225 -18.01 -2.67 5.31
CA LEU A 225 -18.74 -1.50 4.81
C LEU A 225 -18.14 -0.97 3.50
N TYR A 226 -16.81 -0.91 3.39
CA TYR A 226 -16.12 -0.53 2.15
C TYR A 226 -16.34 -1.57 1.03
N LEU A 227 -16.37 -2.86 1.36
CA LEU A 227 -16.67 -3.92 0.39
C LEU A 227 -18.09 -3.80 -0.17
N CYS A 228 -19.07 -3.56 0.70
CA CYS A 228 -20.46 -3.31 0.28
C CYS A 228 -20.55 -2.05 -0.59
N GLY A 229 -19.88 -0.96 -0.19
CA GLY A 229 -19.80 0.27 -0.99
C GLY A 229 -19.19 0.02 -2.38
N TYR A 230 -18.10 -0.74 -2.45
CA TYR A 230 -17.50 -1.16 -3.72
C TYR A 230 -18.51 -1.92 -4.58
N GLN A 231 -19.17 -2.95 -4.04
CA GLN A 231 -20.11 -3.78 -4.79
C GLN A 231 -21.32 -3.00 -5.33
N VAL A 232 -21.79 -1.99 -4.59
CA VAL A 232 -22.88 -1.12 -5.06
C VAL A 232 -22.40 -0.17 -6.17
N LEU A 233 -21.23 0.44 -6.00
CA LEU A 233 -20.71 1.43 -6.94
C LEU A 233 -20.25 0.81 -8.26
N THR A 234 -19.74 -0.42 -8.26
CA THR A 234 -19.31 -1.13 -9.48
C THR A 234 -20.45 -1.49 -10.42
N ILE A 235 -21.71 -1.47 -9.96
CA ILE A 235 -22.89 -1.59 -10.84
C ILE A 235 -22.90 -0.43 -11.84
N TRP A 236 -22.40 0.76 -11.45
CA TRP A 236 -22.47 1.98 -12.26
C TRP A 236 -21.12 2.31 -12.89
N VAL A 237 -20.02 2.10 -12.16
CA VAL A 237 -18.65 2.39 -12.60
C VAL A 237 -17.75 1.15 -12.43
N PRO A 238 -17.96 0.08 -13.22
CA PRO A 238 -17.11 -1.11 -13.18
C PRO A 238 -15.65 -0.78 -13.51
N ASP A 239 -14.72 -1.69 -13.21
CA ASP A 239 -13.27 -1.47 -13.39
C ASP A 239 -12.90 -0.97 -14.81
N MET A 240 -13.61 -1.46 -15.83
CA MET A 240 -13.37 -1.14 -17.25
C MET A 240 -14.18 0.07 -17.76
N TYR A 241 -14.93 0.77 -16.90
CA TYR A 241 -15.82 1.87 -17.27
C TYR A 241 -15.15 2.99 -18.08
N PRO A 242 -13.93 3.47 -17.75
CA PRO A 242 -13.29 4.53 -18.55
C PRO A 242 -12.99 4.12 -20.00
N ASP A 243 -12.88 2.83 -20.26
CA ASP A 243 -12.62 2.26 -21.59
C ASP A 243 -13.92 1.95 -22.36
N SER A 244 -15.08 2.30 -21.80
CA SER A 244 -16.40 2.03 -22.40
C SER A 244 -16.88 3.16 -23.33
N GLU A 245 -17.72 2.81 -24.31
CA GLU A 245 -18.38 3.79 -25.18
C GLU A 245 -19.23 4.77 -24.38
N SER A 246 -19.96 4.28 -23.36
CA SER A 246 -20.79 5.11 -22.47
C SER A 246 -19.99 6.23 -21.80
N PHE A 247 -18.75 5.96 -21.36
CA PHE A 247 -17.88 7.01 -20.84
C PHE A 247 -17.45 7.99 -21.93
N MET A 248 -17.12 7.48 -23.13
CA MET A 248 -16.62 8.30 -24.23
C MET A 248 -17.67 9.26 -24.81
N GLU A 249 -18.96 8.91 -24.75
CA GLU A 249 -20.08 9.75 -25.19
C GLU A 249 -20.42 10.89 -24.22
N GLN A 250 -19.95 10.83 -22.96
CA GLN A 250 -20.26 11.86 -21.98
C GLN A 250 -19.60 13.22 -22.29
N GLY A 251 -20.28 14.28 -21.86
CA GLY A 251 -19.73 15.63 -21.87
C GLY A 251 -18.51 15.77 -20.96
N ILE A 252 -17.63 16.73 -21.26
CA ILE A 252 -16.31 16.83 -20.63
C ILE A 252 -16.35 16.97 -19.11
N ILE A 253 -17.30 17.75 -18.56
CA ILE A 253 -17.45 17.92 -17.11
C ILE A 253 -17.87 16.60 -16.46
N MET A 254 -18.82 15.89 -17.08
CA MET A 254 -19.30 14.60 -16.58
C MET A 254 -18.20 13.55 -16.63
N LYS A 255 -17.39 13.50 -17.70
CA LYS A 255 -16.22 12.62 -17.78
C LYS A 255 -15.28 12.79 -16.60
N HIS A 256 -14.94 14.03 -16.23
CA HIS A 256 -14.06 14.29 -15.09
C HIS A 256 -14.67 13.84 -13.76
N PHE A 257 -15.96 14.12 -13.55
CA PHE A 257 -16.67 13.69 -12.35
C PHE A 257 -16.74 12.16 -12.24
N MET A 258 -17.16 11.48 -13.32
CA MET A 258 -17.28 10.03 -13.38
C MET A 258 -15.92 9.35 -13.27
N LEU A 259 -14.85 9.93 -13.84
CA LEU A 259 -13.50 9.41 -13.68
C LEU A 259 -13.03 9.49 -12.22
N GLY A 260 -13.36 10.57 -11.51
CA GLY A 260 -13.10 10.69 -10.07
C GLY A 260 -13.88 9.65 -9.25
N LEU A 261 -15.15 9.45 -9.57
CA LEU A 261 -16.00 8.43 -8.93
C LEU A 261 -15.47 7.01 -9.18
N TRP A 262 -15.11 6.71 -10.42
CA TRP A 262 -14.50 5.45 -10.82
C TRP A 262 -13.16 5.22 -10.11
N GLY A 263 -12.29 6.24 -10.05
CA GLY A 263 -10.99 6.14 -9.38
C GLY A 263 -11.15 5.82 -7.89
N ARG A 264 -12.07 6.51 -7.21
CA ARG A 264 -12.44 6.24 -5.81
C ARG A 264 -12.97 4.81 -5.62
N THR A 265 -13.93 4.42 -6.45
CA THR A 265 -14.54 3.08 -6.42
C THR A 265 -13.48 1.99 -6.60
N THR A 266 -12.57 2.18 -7.55
CA THR A 266 -11.48 1.23 -7.82
C THR A 266 -10.58 1.04 -6.60
N LEU A 267 -10.32 2.08 -5.81
CA LEU A 267 -9.52 1.95 -4.60
C LEU A 267 -10.26 1.21 -3.47
N TYR A 268 -11.60 1.25 -3.43
CA TYR A 268 -12.38 0.62 -2.36
C TYR A 268 -12.19 -0.89 -2.28
N LYS A 269 -11.99 -1.61 -3.38
CA LYS A 269 -11.70 -3.06 -3.34
C LYS A 269 -10.38 -3.40 -2.66
N TYR A 270 -9.36 -2.56 -2.83
CA TYR A 270 -8.07 -2.76 -2.16
C TYR A 270 -8.18 -2.37 -0.68
N ILE A 271 -8.82 -1.22 -0.42
CA ILE A 271 -9.04 -0.73 0.95
C ILE A 271 -9.85 -1.73 1.76
N SER A 272 -10.92 -2.32 1.22
CA SER A 272 -11.72 -3.33 1.94
C SER A 272 -10.88 -4.54 2.35
N CYS A 273 -10.10 -5.10 1.42
CA CYS A 273 -9.21 -6.23 1.70
C CYS A 273 -8.16 -5.88 2.76
N TRP A 274 -7.57 -4.69 2.69
CA TRP A 274 -6.62 -4.21 3.69
C TRP A 274 -7.27 -4.00 5.05
N LEU A 275 -8.44 -3.38 5.14
CA LEU A 275 -9.14 -3.16 6.40
C LEU A 275 -9.51 -4.48 7.09
N ILE A 276 -10.03 -5.45 6.34
CA ILE A 276 -10.34 -6.78 6.87
C ILE A 276 -9.06 -7.48 7.34
N THR A 277 -7.97 -7.39 6.58
CA THR A 277 -6.68 -7.97 6.96
C THR A 277 -6.06 -7.28 8.19
N GLU A 278 -6.18 -5.95 8.28
CA GLU A 278 -5.75 -5.20 9.44
C GLU A 278 -6.50 -5.64 10.70
N GLY A 279 -7.79 -5.99 10.61
CA GLY A 279 -8.52 -6.58 11.73
C GLY A 279 -7.88 -7.88 12.24
N VAL A 280 -7.39 -8.74 11.33
CA VAL A 280 -6.61 -9.96 11.70
C VAL A 280 -5.32 -9.58 12.41
N CYS A 281 -4.57 -8.61 11.89
CA CYS A 281 -3.34 -8.13 12.51
C CYS A 281 -3.60 -7.50 13.90
N ILE A 282 -4.67 -6.73 14.05
CA ILE A 282 -5.05 -6.13 15.34
C ILE A 282 -5.34 -7.26 16.34
N LEU A 283 -6.13 -8.25 15.93
CA LEU A 283 -6.51 -9.37 16.79
C LEU A 283 -5.32 -10.24 17.21
N SER A 284 -4.30 -10.37 16.37
CA SER A 284 -3.06 -11.05 16.73
C SER A 284 -2.20 -10.27 17.73
N GLY A 285 -2.47 -8.97 17.91
CA GLY A 285 -1.70 -8.06 18.75
C GLY A 285 -0.49 -7.43 18.05
N ILE A 286 -0.20 -7.76 16.78
CA ILE A 286 1.00 -7.27 16.08
C ILE A 286 0.95 -5.77 15.80
N THR A 287 -0.24 -5.14 15.84
CA THR A 287 -0.40 -3.71 15.52
C THR A 287 -0.25 -2.78 16.73
N TYR A 288 0.07 -3.30 17.92
CA TYR A 288 0.26 -2.46 19.11
C TYR A 288 1.34 -1.40 18.90
N ASN A 289 1.02 -0.13 19.13
CA ASN A 289 1.92 0.99 18.86
C ASN A 289 1.98 2.00 20.00
N GLY A 290 1.97 1.49 21.23
CA GLY A 290 1.95 2.32 22.43
C GLY A 290 0.57 2.86 22.76
N LYS A 291 0.55 3.98 23.49
CA LYS A 291 -0.67 4.68 23.89
C LYS A 291 -0.64 6.13 23.39
N ASP A 292 -1.81 6.74 23.23
CA ASP A 292 -1.93 8.17 22.93
C ASP A 292 -1.85 9.05 24.19
N ASP A 293 -1.94 10.36 24.00
CA ASP A 293 -1.91 11.35 25.08
C ASP A 293 -3.09 11.22 26.05
N LYS A 294 -4.13 10.48 25.66
CA LYS A 294 -5.31 10.14 26.48
C LYS A 294 -5.19 8.74 27.12
N ASN A 295 -4.00 8.13 27.06
CA ASN A 295 -3.71 6.80 27.60
C ASN A 295 -4.52 5.66 26.93
N VAL A 296 -5.02 5.88 25.71
CA VAL A 296 -5.72 4.88 24.90
C VAL A 296 -4.72 4.11 24.06
N THR A 297 -4.82 2.78 24.08
CA THR A 297 -3.95 1.89 23.30
C THR A 297 -4.12 2.11 21.80
N LYS A 298 -3.01 2.32 21.09
CA LYS A 298 -2.97 2.43 19.63
C LYS A 298 -2.76 1.06 19.00
N TRP A 299 -3.64 0.74 18.05
CA TRP A 299 -3.62 -0.50 17.26
C TRP A 299 -3.34 -0.23 15.78
N ASP A 300 -2.48 0.77 15.49
CA ASP A 300 -2.21 1.29 14.15
C ASP A 300 -0.81 0.97 13.61
N GLY A 301 -0.02 0.16 14.32
CA GLY A 301 1.38 -0.16 13.96
C GLY A 301 1.55 -0.99 12.68
N CYS A 302 0.47 -1.48 12.09
CA CYS A 302 0.45 -2.04 10.74
C CYS A 302 -0.72 -1.49 9.91
N ALA A 303 -1.26 -0.31 10.26
CA ALA A 303 -2.32 0.30 9.45
C ALA A 303 -1.78 0.55 8.05
N ASN A 304 -2.45 0.03 7.02
CA ASN A 304 -2.14 0.22 5.61
C ASN A 304 -2.99 1.33 4.98
N VAL A 305 -4.08 1.72 5.64
CA VAL A 305 -4.95 2.81 5.21
C VAL A 305 -5.30 3.76 6.36
N ARG A 306 -5.05 5.06 6.18
CA ARG A 306 -5.50 6.13 7.10
C ARG A 306 -6.80 6.74 6.60
N LEU A 307 -7.93 6.09 6.92
CA LEU A 307 -9.24 6.41 6.35
C LEU A 307 -9.67 7.88 6.51
N SER A 308 -9.46 8.47 7.68
CA SER A 308 -9.84 9.88 7.90
C SER A 308 -9.08 10.84 6.99
N VAL A 309 -7.80 10.55 6.71
CA VAL A 309 -6.99 11.34 5.77
C VAL A 309 -7.42 11.07 4.33
N PHE A 310 -7.63 9.80 3.97
CA PHE A 310 -8.06 9.38 2.63
C PHE A 310 -9.43 9.99 2.23
N GLU A 311 -10.40 9.93 3.14
CA GLU A 311 -11.73 10.52 2.93
C GLU A 311 -11.72 12.04 3.08
N GLY A 312 -10.75 12.60 3.80
CA GLY A 312 -10.53 14.04 3.94
C GLY A 312 -9.55 14.66 2.95
N CYS A 313 -9.08 13.94 1.92
CA CYS A 313 -8.05 14.44 1.01
C CYS A 313 -8.44 15.76 0.33
N THR A 314 -7.54 16.74 0.41
CA THR A 314 -7.58 18.03 -0.30
C THR A 314 -6.29 18.30 -1.08
N LYS A 315 -5.32 17.40 -0.96
CA LYS A 315 -3.99 17.46 -1.57
C LYS A 315 -3.58 16.06 -2.03
N PHE A 316 -2.81 15.92 -3.08
CA PHE A 316 -2.32 14.61 -3.52
C PHE A 316 -1.38 13.97 -2.51
N ASN A 317 -0.60 14.79 -1.79
CA ASN A 317 0.22 14.26 -0.70
C ASN A 317 -0.62 13.52 0.37
N HIS A 318 -1.89 13.91 0.58
CA HIS A 318 -2.78 13.22 1.52
C HIS A 318 -3.06 11.78 1.08
N TYR A 319 -3.20 11.51 -0.21
CA TYR A 319 -3.39 10.15 -0.72
C TYR A 319 -2.14 9.29 -0.51
N ILE A 320 -0.95 9.82 -0.83
CA ILE A 320 0.32 9.11 -0.65
C ILE A 320 0.51 8.69 0.82
N ILE A 321 0.25 9.60 1.77
CA ILE A 321 0.42 9.27 3.20
C ILE A 321 -0.74 8.46 3.80
N ALA A 322 -1.83 8.23 3.06
CA ALA A 322 -3.03 7.57 3.56
C ALA A 322 -3.33 6.22 2.90
N PHE A 323 -2.81 5.96 1.71
CA PHE A 323 -3.04 4.73 0.96
C PHE A 323 -1.75 3.90 0.89
N ASN A 324 -1.85 2.59 1.13
CA ASN A 324 -0.73 1.66 1.15
C ASN A 324 0.46 2.11 2.02
N THR A 325 0.15 2.59 3.22
CA THR A 325 1.09 3.32 4.09
C THR A 325 2.32 2.53 4.49
N ASN A 326 2.21 1.21 4.71
CA ASN A 326 3.38 0.40 5.06
C ASN A 326 4.31 0.20 3.86
N THR A 327 3.76 0.10 2.64
CA THR A 327 4.59 0.05 1.42
C THR A 327 5.28 1.39 1.19
N ASN A 328 4.58 2.50 1.37
CA ASN A 328 5.20 3.83 1.27
C ASN A 328 6.28 4.05 2.33
N HIS A 329 6.07 3.56 3.55
CA HIS A 329 7.10 3.56 4.58
C HIS A 329 8.31 2.70 4.18
N TRP A 330 8.06 1.49 3.65
CA TRP A 330 9.09 0.59 3.16
C TRP A 330 9.93 1.26 2.06
N ILE A 331 9.29 1.83 1.04
CA ILE A 331 9.99 2.53 -0.05
C ILE A 331 10.79 3.73 0.47
N SER A 332 10.23 4.48 1.42
CA SER A 332 10.93 5.59 2.06
C SER A 332 12.21 5.12 2.75
N GLN A 333 12.13 4.06 3.55
CA GLN A 333 13.23 3.55 4.38
C GLN A 333 14.29 2.79 3.56
N TYR A 334 13.86 1.88 2.69
CA TYR A 334 14.74 0.92 2.02
C TYR A 334 15.24 1.40 0.66
N VAL A 335 14.54 2.35 0.02
CA VAL A 335 14.92 2.87 -1.30
C VAL A 335 15.26 4.35 -1.23
N TYR A 336 14.25 5.23 -1.04
CA TYR A 336 14.41 6.68 -1.16
C TYR A 336 15.52 7.26 -0.27
N LYS A 337 15.52 6.95 1.04
CA LYS A 337 16.55 7.46 1.97
C LYS A 337 17.93 6.87 1.72
N ARG A 338 18.01 5.68 1.11
CA ARG A 338 19.28 5.01 0.78
C ARG A 338 19.88 5.54 -0.52
N LEU A 339 19.08 6.07 -1.42
CA LEU A 339 19.52 6.81 -2.61
C LEU A 339 20.13 8.20 -2.30
N LYS A 340 20.33 8.54 -1.02
CA LYS A 340 20.97 9.81 -0.60
C LYS A 340 22.34 10.07 -1.25
N PHE A 341 23.06 9.03 -1.67
CA PHE A 341 24.34 9.17 -2.35
C PHE A 341 24.24 9.87 -3.72
N LEU A 342 23.04 9.93 -4.32
CA LEU A 342 22.78 10.69 -5.55
C LEU A 342 22.80 12.21 -5.33
N ASN A 343 22.82 12.67 -4.08
CA ASN A 343 22.81 14.09 -3.70
C ASN A 343 21.69 14.93 -4.36
N SER A 344 20.57 14.29 -4.71
CA SER A 344 19.42 14.94 -5.35
C SER A 344 18.12 14.31 -4.84
N LYS A 345 17.24 15.15 -4.26
CA LYS A 345 15.91 14.73 -3.81
C LYS A 345 15.04 14.28 -4.99
N VAL A 346 15.17 14.96 -6.13
CA VAL A 346 14.44 14.61 -7.36
C VAL A 346 14.91 13.26 -7.89
N ALA A 347 16.23 13.03 -7.97
CA ALA A 347 16.76 11.74 -8.43
C ALA A 347 16.38 10.60 -7.46
N SER A 348 16.41 10.85 -6.15
CA SER A 348 15.98 9.87 -5.15
C SER A 348 14.49 9.54 -5.27
N GLN A 349 13.64 10.54 -5.53
CA GLN A 349 12.20 10.36 -5.73
C GLN A 349 11.92 9.60 -7.03
N LEU A 350 12.58 9.95 -8.13
CA LEU A 350 12.47 9.20 -9.40
C LEU A 350 12.92 7.76 -9.24
N GLY A 351 14.01 7.50 -8.52
CA GLY A 351 14.47 6.13 -8.23
C GLY A 351 13.47 5.33 -7.38
N ALA A 352 12.85 5.96 -6.37
CA ALA A 352 11.83 5.32 -5.54
C ALA A 352 10.54 5.00 -6.32
N LEU A 353 10.07 5.93 -7.16
CA LEU A 353 8.90 5.74 -8.01
C LEU A 353 9.17 4.75 -9.16
N GLY A 354 10.38 4.77 -9.73
CA GLY A 354 10.83 3.78 -10.71
C GLY A 354 10.90 2.38 -10.12
N PHE A 355 11.40 2.23 -8.88
CA PHE A 355 11.36 0.96 -8.16
C PHE A 355 9.90 0.48 -7.98
N LEU A 356 9.00 1.36 -7.56
CA LEU A 356 7.58 1.03 -7.41
C LEU A 356 6.96 0.57 -8.73
N ALA A 357 7.24 1.25 -9.85
CA ALA A 357 6.76 0.84 -11.17
C ALA A 357 7.24 -0.57 -11.54
N ILE A 358 8.56 -0.82 -11.41
CA ILE A 358 9.16 -2.13 -11.71
C ILE A 358 8.58 -3.21 -10.79
N TRP A 359 8.43 -2.94 -9.50
CA TRP A 359 7.87 -3.89 -8.53
C TRP A 359 6.42 -4.30 -8.84
N HIS A 360 5.64 -3.43 -9.50
CA HIS A 360 4.29 -3.76 -9.96
C HIS A 360 4.28 -4.59 -11.25
N GLY A 361 5.27 -4.42 -12.13
CA GLY A 361 5.49 -5.28 -13.30
C GLY A 361 5.76 -4.52 -14.60
N PHE A 362 5.61 -5.20 -15.74
CA PHE A 362 6.04 -4.70 -17.05
C PHE A 362 5.03 -3.82 -17.79
N HIS A 363 3.77 -3.79 -17.37
CA HIS A 363 2.76 -2.99 -18.07
C HIS A 363 3.11 -1.50 -18.03
N SER A 364 3.02 -0.84 -19.19
CA SER A 364 3.34 0.59 -19.33
C SER A 364 2.51 1.47 -18.39
N GLY A 365 1.29 1.01 -18.07
CA GLY A 365 0.38 1.65 -17.14
C GLY A 365 0.98 1.95 -15.75
N TYR A 366 1.79 1.04 -15.20
CA TYR A 366 2.44 1.26 -13.91
C TYR A 366 3.41 2.44 -13.96
N TYR A 367 4.26 2.49 -14.99
CA TYR A 367 5.23 3.57 -15.18
C TYR A 367 4.54 4.93 -15.36
N VAL A 368 3.45 4.97 -16.14
CA VAL A 368 2.69 6.22 -16.35
C VAL A 368 1.98 6.66 -15.07
N CYS A 369 1.44 5.74 -14.27
CA CYS A 369 0.83 6.08 -12.97
C CYS A 369 1.83 6.75 -12.02
N PHE A 370 3.01 6.15 -11.84
CA PHE A 370 4.03 6.72 -10.95
C PHE A 370 4.67 7.98 -11.53
N PHE A 371 4.72 8.12 -12.86
CA PHE A 371 5.07 9.39 -13.49
C PHE A 371 4.03 10.48 -13.21
N ASN A 372 2.73 10.15 -13.29
CA ASN A 372 1.65 11.07 -12.92
C ASN A 372 1.78 11.52 -11.46
N GLU A 373 2.07 10.59 -10.54
CA GLU A 373 2.37 10.93 -9.14
C GLU A 373 3.51 11.94 -9.04
N PHE A 374 4.62 11.71 -9.75
CA PHE A 374 5.78 12.61 -9.74
C PHE A 374 5.42 14.04 -10.18
N ILE A 375 4.75 14.20 -11.33
CA ILE A 375 4.46 15.53 -11.90
C ILE A 375 3.45 16.31 -11.04
N VAL A 376 2.47 15.62 -10.47
CA VAL A 376 1.47 16.20 -9.58
C VAL A 376 2.15 16.70 -8.31
N MET A 377 2.99 15.86 -7.70
CA MET A 377 3.72 16.22 -6.48
C MET A 377 4.72 17.35 -6.69
N LEU A 378 5.34 17.45 -7.88
CA LEU A 378 6.23 18.54 -8.24
C LEU A 378 5.46 19.87 -8.28
N MET A 379 4.35 19.93 -9.02
CA MET A 379 3.51 21.12 -9.09
C MET A 379 2.96 21.49 -7.71
N GLU A 380 2.33 20.54 -7.01
CA GLU A 380 1.63 20.79 -5.74
C GLU A 380 2.59 21.39 -4.69
N LYS A 381 3.79 20.81 -4.56
CA LYS A 381 4.83 21.31 -3.65
C LYS A 381 5.28 22.73 -3.98
N GLU A 382 5.40 23.07 -5.26
CA GLU A 382 5.79 24.41 -5.66
C GLU A 382 4.68 25.42 -5.37
N VAL A 383 3.43 25.10 -5.71
CA VAL A 383 2.25 25.93 -5.42
C VAL A 383 2.13 26.19 -3.93
N GLU A 384 2.25 25.15 -3.09
CA GLU A 384 2.25 25.30 -1.64
C GLU A 384 3.36 26.22 -1.14
N THR A 385 4.57 26.09 -1.68
CA THR A 385 5.71 26.93 -1.31
C THR A 385 5.46 28.39 -1.69
N LEU A 386 4.86 28.65 -2.85
CA LEU A 386 4.52 30.01 -3.29
C LEU A 386 3.44 30.64 -2.42
N LEU A 387 2.38 29.89 -2.11
CA LEU A 387 1.30 30.35 -1.24
C LEU A 387 1.80 30.63 0.18
N ALA A 388 2.63 29.75 0.75
CA ALA A 388 3.18 29.92 2.09
C ALA A 388 4.11 31.13 2.21
N ARG A 389 4.79 31.54 1.13
CA ARG A 389 5.68 32.72 1.10
C ARG A 389 4.93 34.04 0.93
N ASN A 390 3.65 34.01 0.61
CA ASN A 390 2.81 35.19 0.46
C ASN A 390 1.81 35.26 1.62
N GLU A 391 2.18 35.99 2.68
CA GLU A 391 1.37 36.11 3.91
C GLU A 391 -0.06 36.58 3.63
N LYS A 392 -0.26 37.51 2.69
CA LYS A 392 -1.60 37.99 2.33
C LYS A 392 -2.45 36.89 1.70
N ALA A 393 -1.88 36.13 0.76
CA ALA A 393 -2.57 35.01 0.14
C ALA A 393 -2.86 33.92 1.17
N ALA A 394 -1.88 33.55 2.01
CA ALA A 394 -2.06 32.58 3.08
C ALA A 394 -3.15 32.99 4.07
N ALA A 395 -3.16 34.26 4.50
CA ALA A 395 -4.17 34.80 5.40
C ALA A 395 -5.57 34.82 4.76
N PHE A 396 -5.69 35.23 3.49
CA PHE A 396 -6.96 35.22 2.77
C PHE A 396 -7.53 33.80 2.65
N LEU A 397 -6.71 32.83 2.21
CA LEU A 397 -7.11 31.44 2.05
C LEU A 397 -7.46 30.75 3.37
N SER A 398 -6.87 31.20 4.48
CA SER A 398 -7.13 30.68 5.82
C SER A 398 -8.28 31.39 6.54
N SER A 399 -8.89 32.41 5.93
CA SER A 399 -9.97 33.15 6.57
C SER A 399 -11.22 32.27 6.77
N PRO A 400 -12.00 32.45 7.86
CA PRO A 400 -13.17 31.62 8.15
C PRO A 400 -14.25 31.64 7.05
N LEU A 401 -14.35 32.75 6.30
CA LEU A 401 -15.31 32.88 5.21
C LEU A 401 -14.85 32.20 3.91
N VAL A 402 -13.54 32.11 3.66
CA VAL A 402 -12.98 31.60 2.40
C VAL A 402 -12.57 30.13 2.51
N SER A 403 -12.06 29.72 3.67
CA SER A 403 -11.52 28.38 3.87
C SER A 403 -12.49 27.23 3.57
N PRO A 404 -13.81 27.30 3.83
CA PRO A 404 -14.73 26.23 3.43
C PRO A 404 -14.84 26.08 1.91
N PHE A 405 -14.86 27.20 1.17
CA PHE A 405 -14.90 27.18 -0.29
C PHE A 405 -13.60 26.62 -0.88
N ILE A 406 -12.45 27.02 -0.34
CA ILE A 406 -11.15 26.46 -0.72
C ILE A 406 -11.09 24.96 -0.44
N TRP A 407 -11.63 24.52 0.70
CA TRP A 407 -11.72 23.10 1.02
C TRP A 407 -12.53 22.33 -0.03
N VAL A 408 -13.70 22.84 -0.44
CA VAL A 408 -14.52 22.22 -1.50
C VAL A 408 -13.78 22.18 -2.84
N ILE A 409 -13.13 23.27 -3.24
CA ILE A 409 -12.35 23.34 -4.49
C ILE A 409 -11.22 22.31 -4.47
N LEU A 410 -10.44 22.26 -3.39
CA LEU A 410 -9.35 21.31 -3.23
C LEU A 410 -9.84 19.85 -3.16
N LYS A 411 -11.02 19.63 -2.58
CA LYS A 411 -11.68 18.33 -2.56
C LYS A 411 -12.09 17.88 -3.96
N LEU A 412 -12.69 18.75 -4.75
CA LEU A 412 -13.04 18.47 -6.14
C LEU A 412 -11.79 18.26 -7.01
N TYR A 413 -10.76 19.09 -6.83
CA TYR A 413 -9.46 18.93 -7.49
C TYR A 413 -8.87 17.53 -7.25
N THR A 414 -8.75 17.13 -5.98
CA THR A 414 -8.21 15.80 -5.64
C THR A 414 -9.11 14.65 -6.01
N PHE A 415 -10.43 14.84 -6.04
CA PHE A 415 -11.37 13.82 -6.48
C PHE A 415 -11.25 13.55 -7.98
N VAL A 416 -11.30 14.60 -8.80
CA VAL A 416 -11.23 14.52 -10.26
C VAL A 416 -9.89 13.98 -10.73
N PHE A 417 -8.79 14.58 -10.28
CA PHE A 417 -7.48 14.23 -10.81
C PHE A 417 -6.90 12.94 -10.21
N MET A 418 -7.44 12.43 -9.10
CA MET A 418 -7.10 11.08 -8.64
C MET A 418 -7.51 10.03 -9.66
N GLY A 419 -8.71 10.16 -10.24
CA GLY A 419 -9.16 9.30 -11.34
C GLY A 419 -8.18 9.32 -12.50
N PHE A 420 -7.76 10.52 -12.95
CA PHE A 420 -6.74 10.72 -13.98
C PHE A 420 -5.44 9.96 -13.68
N CYS A 421 -4.91 10.08 -12.45
CA CYS A 421 -3.66 9.41 -12.07
C CYS A 421 -3.77 7.88 -12.09
N LEU A 422 -4.94 7.33 -11.75
CA LEU A 422 -5.17 5.88 -11.64
C LEU A 422 -5.50 5.18 -12.96
N VAL A 423 -6.03 5.88 -13.97
CA VAL A 423 -6.36 5.31 -15.29
C VAL A 423 -5.29 4.33 -15.82
N PRO A 424 -4.00 4.73 -15.94
CA PRO A 424 -2.99 3.85 -16.50
C PRO A 424 -2.71 2.64 -15.59
N PHE A 425 -2.79 2.80 -14.27
CA PHE A 425 -2.55 1.70 -13.32
C PHE A 425 -3.59 0.60 -13.44
N VAL A 426 -4.84 0.96 -13.70
CA VAL A 426 -5.96 -0.01 -13.76
C VAL A 426 -6.13 -0.59 -15.16
N LEU A 427 -5.97 0.22 -16.21
CA LEU A 427 -6.16 -0.24 -17.59
C LEU A 427 -4.92 -0.93 -18.19
N LEU A 428 -3.75 -0.77 -17.55
CA LEU A 428 -2.47 -1.42 -17.84
C LEU A 428 -1.83 -1.12 -19.21
N SER A 429 -2.59 -1.21 -20.30
CA SER A 429 -2.11 -1.14 -21.68
C SER A 429 -2.20 0.27 -22.28
N PHE A 430 -1.17 0.65 -23.05
CA PHE A 430 -1.05 1.97 -23.67
C PHE A 430 -2.31 2.38 -24.45
N ASN A 431 -2.80 1.52 -25.33
CA ASN A 431 -3.92 1.87 -26.20
C ASN A 431 -5.19 2.25 -25.42
N ARG A 432 -5.40 1.61 -24.27
CA ARG A 432 -6.59 1.76 -23.43
C ARG A 432 -6.55 3.07 -22.65
N TYR A 433 -5.53 3.26 -21.79
CA TYR A 433 -5.44 4.51 -21.02
C TYR A 433 -5.19 5.73 -21.89
N TRP A 434 -4.54 5.57 -23.04
CA TRP A 434 -4.31 6.68 -23.97
C TRP A 434 -5.60 7.15 -24.63
N ALA A 435 -6.53 6.24 -24.94
CA ALA A 435 -7.86 6.60 -25.44
C ALA A 435 -8.63 7.45 -24.41
N VAL A 436 -8.58 7.07 -23.13
CA VAL A 436 -9.19 7.84 -22.03
C VAL A 436 -8.58 9.25 -21.96
N TYR A 437 -7.25 9.38 -22.00
CA TYR A 437 -6.58 10.67 -21.97
C TYR A 437 -6.97 11.57 -23.15
N LYS A 438 -7.11 11.02 -24.37
CA LYS A 438 -7.67 11.76 -25.51
C LYS A 438 -9.11 12.20 -25.22
N GLY A 439 -9.94 11.32 -24.65
CA GLY A 439 -11.34 11.59 -24.33
C GLY A 439 -11.57 12.70 -23.32
N ILE A 440 -10.58 12.99 -22.46
CA ILE A 440 -10.56 14.12 -21.52
C ILE A 440 -9.62 15.26 -21.96
N TYR A 441 -9.21 15.27 -23.23
CA TYR A 441 -8.34 16.30 -23.82
C TYR A 441 -7.02 16.53 -23.07
N PHE A 442 -6.45 15.47 -22.50
CA PHE A 442 -5.21 15.52 -21.73
C PHE A 442 -5.20 16.56 -20.59
N SER A 443 -6.38 16.88 -20.02
CA SER A 443 -6.57 17.93 -19.02
C SER A 443 -5.59 17.86 -17.84
N GLY A 444 -5.33 16.65 -17.32
CA GLY A 444 -4.35 16.42 -16.26
C GLY A 444 -2.93 16.80 -16.67
N TYR A 445 -2.47 16.42 -17.86
CA TYR A 445 -1.14 16.80 -18.34
C TYR A 445 -1.05 18.31 -18.61
N ILE A 446 -2.09 18.92 -19.17
CA ILE A 446 -2.14 20.37 -19.37
C ILE A 446 -2.01 21.09 -18.02
N LEU A 447 -2.67 20.60 -16.97
CA LEU A 447 -2.55 21.16 -15.63
C LEU A 447 -1.16 20.93 -15.03
N PHE A 448 -0.73 19.67 -14.90
CA PHE A 448 0.46 19.31 -14.12
C PHE A 448 1.78 19.50 -14.86
N LEU A 449 1.90 19.01 -16.11
CA LEU A 449 3.11 19.24 -16.91
C LEU A 449 3.17 20.66 -17.46
N GLY A 450 2.01 21.22 -17.83
CA GLY A 450 1.91 22.60 -18.27
C GLY A 450 2.29 23.62 -17.20
N TRP A 451 2.39 23.22 -15.92
CA TRP A 451 2.84 24.08 -14.81
C TRP A 451 4.11 24.85 -15.17
N HIS A 452 5.08 24.26 -15.87
CA HIS A 452 6.32 24.95 -16.24
C HIS A 452 6.11 26.17 -17.14
N LEU A 453 5.03 26.18 -17.93
CA LEU A 453 4.69 27.26 -18.84
C LEU A 453 4.03 28.43 -18.11
N TYR A 454 3.12 28.16 -17.17
CA TYR A 454 2.34 29.19 -16.48
C TYR A 454 2.83 29.52 -15.07
N ALA A 455 3.74 28.73 -14.49
CA ALA A 455 4.40 29.00 -13.21
C ALA A 455 5.03 30.41 -13.14
N PRO A 456 5.71 30.93 -14.18
CA PRO A 456 6.26 32.29 -14.13
C PRO A 456 5.20 33.36 -13.89
N LEU A 457 4.01 33.19 -14.47
CA LEU A 457 2.87 34.09 -14.27
C LEU A 457 2.34 34.01 -12.83
N VAL A 458 2.19 32.78 -12.32
CA VAL A 458 1.75 32.54 -10.93
C VAL A 458 2.75 33.09 -9.92
N ARG A 459 4.06 32.89 -10.14
CA ARG A 459 5.13 33.48 -9.31
C ARG A 459 5.11 35.01 -9.34
N LYS A 460 4.80 35.61 -10.49
CA LYS A 460 4.66 37.08 -10.62
C LYS A 460 3.43 37.60 -9.86
N ALA A 461 2.33 36.86 -9.85
CA ALA A 461 1.12 37.21 -9.12
C ALA A 461 1.28 37.00 -7.60
N LEU A 462 1.92 35.91 -7.19
CA LEU A 462 2.14 35.52 -5.80
C LEU A 462 3.53 35.92 -5.28
N ARG A 463 3.99 37.14 -5.59
CA ARG A 463 5.29 37.63 -5.09
C ARG A 463 5.36 37.52 -3.57
N PRO A 464 6.52 37.16 -3.00
CA PRO A 464 6.70 37.13 -1.55
C PRO A 464 6.34 38.50 -0.96
N SER A 465 5.70 38.50 0.21
CA SER A 465 5.48 39.75 0.94
C SER A 465 6.86 40.31 1.33
N ARG A 466 7.13 41.60 1.07
CA ARG A 466 8.37 42.23 1.54
C ARG A 466 8.42 42.08 3.07
N PRO A 467 9.56 41.69 3.67
CA PRO A 467 9.67 41.73 5.12
C PRO A 467 9.35 43.15 5.57
N ARG A 468 8.42 43.29 6.54
CA ARG A 468 8.23 44.55 7.26
C ARG A 468 9.60 44.94 7.78
N SER A 469 10.16 46.04 7.29
CA SER A 469 11.28 46.70 7.96
C SER A 469 10.83 46.91 9.39
N ALA A 470 11.48 46.24 10.35
CA ALA A 470 11.41 46.64 11.74
C ALA A 470 11.75 48.13 11.74
N HIS A 471 10.80 48.95 12.18
CA HIS A 471 11.03 50.37 12.36
C HIS A 471 12.28 50.51 13.23
N GLN A 472 13.27 51.23 12.70
CA GLN A 472 14.24 51.93 13.52
C GLN A 472 13.43 52.90 14.36
N ASP A 473 13.35 52.62 15.66
CA ASP A 473 13.10 53.65 16.68
C ASP A 473 14.42 54.39 16.97
#